data_AF-A0A2E3LV30-F1
#
_entry.id   AF-A0A2E3LV30-F1
#
_cell.length_a   1.000
_cell.length_b   1.000
_cell.length_c   1.000
_cell.angle_alpha   90.00
_cell.angle_beta   90.00
_cell.angle_gamma   90.00
#
_symmetry.space_group_name_H-M   'P 1'
#
loop_
_entity.id
_entity.type
_entity.pdbx_description
1 polymer ?
#
loop_
_entity_poly.entity_id
_entity_poly.type
_entity_poly.pdbx_seq_one_letter_code
_entity_poly.pdbx_strand_id
1 'polypeptide(L)'
;MHCALLAQVTQLLRDEVHESVLGYLFFGLAFLLLILGTIFFVGWRLSHRSHSKSPFGAAEMRPGKDLTFEAMQSVHRFLLSKNKETIDLNQAAICQRTSRIFPHAMLSPDRVVLRRDYVRTYASGDWVSWGSLSPEAKIMTERLHGDLSAYQIEYSSPLAEPNQTSAEYYLRKPGPLYVDRKTFALLGWQIVPETDLEVLVYEEGTKK
;
A
#
# COMPACT_ATOMS: atom_id res chain seq x y z
N MET A 1 53.93 28.36 59.13
CA MET A 1 54.08 27.54 57.90
C MET A 1 52.88 26.62 57.62
N HIS A 2 52.29 25.95 58.62
CA HIS A 2 51.17 25.02 58.37
C HIS A 2 49.89 25.65 57.77
N CYS A 3 49.53 26.89 58.11
CA CYS A 3 48.35 27.54 57.50
C CYS A 3 48.50 27.82 56.00
N ALA A 4 49.70 28.15 55.53
CA ALA A 4 49.94 28.41 54.10
C ALA A 4 49.81 27.13 53.27
N LEU A 5 50.29 26.00 53.82
CA LEU A 5 50.22 24.70 53.17
C LEU A 5 48.78 24.19 53.07
N LEU A 6 47.96 24.39 54.11
CA LEU A 6 46.54 24.03 54.09
C LEU A 6 45.76 24.85 53.07
N ALA A 7 46.00 26.17 52.99
CA ALA A 7 45.36 27.02 52.00
C ALA A 7 45.69 26.56 50.56
N GLN A 8 46.96 26.26 50.28
CA GLN A 8 47.41 25.80 48.98
C GLN A 8 46.80 24.45 48.58
N VAL A 9 46.69 23.50 49.51
CA VAL A 9 46.03 22.20 49.26
C VAL A 9 44.53 22.37 49.01
N THR A 10 43.84 23.23 49.78
CA THR A 10 42.41 23.49 49.55
C THR A 10 42.12 24.17 48.21
N GLN A 11 43.05 24.98 47.71
CA GLN A 11 42.93 25.65 46.42
C GLN A 11 43.14 24.65 45.27
N LEU A 12 44.16 23.79 45.37
CA LEU A 12 44.40 22.73 44.38
C LEU A 12 43.24 21.72 44.32
N LEU A 13 42.72 21.28 45.46
CA LEU A 13 41.56 20.37 45.51
C LEU A 13 40.29 21.05 44.95
N ARG A 14 40.10 22.34 45.20
CA ARG A 14 38.98 23.10 44.63
C ARG A 14 39.09 23.16 43.11
N ASP A 15 40.28 23.43 42.59
CA ASP A 15 40.50 23.54 41.14
C ASP A 15 40.31 22.18 40.44
N GLU A 16 40.82 21.08 40.99
CA GLU A 16 40.59 19.72 40.45
C GLU A 16 39.10 19.32 40.46
N VAL A 17 38.37 19.66 41.52
CA VAL A 17 36.93 19.39 41.62
C VAL A 17 36.15 20.24 40.61
N HIS A 18 36.51 21.51 40.43
CA HIS A 18 35.86 22.36 39.42
C HIS A 18 36.08 21.86 38.00
N GLU A 19 37.30 21.47 37.64
CA GLU A 19 37.61 20.90 36.32
C GLU A 19 36.83 19.59 36.08
N SER A 20 36.75 18.72 37.08
CA SER A 20 35.99 17.46 36.99
C SER A 20 34.49 17.70 36.82
N VAL A 21 33.90 18.62 37.60
CA VAL A 21 32.48 18.98 37.52
C VAL A 21 32.14 19.61 36.16
N LEU A 22 32.99 20.51 35.66
CA LEU A 22 32.82 21.10 34.33
C LEU A 22 32.87 20.04 33.24
N GLY A 23 33.78 19.07 33.34
CA GLY A 23 33.86 17.92 32.45
C GLY A 23 32.55 17.11 32.42
N TYR A 24 32.03 16.73 33.59
CA TYR A 24 30.76 15.99 33.67
C TYR A 24 29.56 16.78 33.11
N LEU A 25 29.49 18.08 33.37
CA LEU A 25 28.43 18.94 32.81
C LEU A 25 28.52 19.01 31.29
N PHE A 26 29.73 19.15 30.73
CA PHE A 26 29.95 19.17 29.29
C PHE A 26 29.54 17.83 28.64
N PHE A 27 29.97 16.69 29.19
CA PHE A 27 29.56 15.37 28.69
C PHE A 27 28.05 15.14 28.82
N GLY A 28 27.45 15.53 29.94
CA GLY A 28 26.01 15.44 30.16
C GLY A 28 25.22 16.25 29.13
N LEU A 29 25.66 17.49 28.85
CA LEU A 29 25.04 18.34 27.83
C LEU A 29 25.21 17.76 26.43
N ALA A 30 26.41 17.31 26.07
CA ALA A 30 26.67 16.69 24.78
C ALA A 30 25.81 15.43 24.55
N PHE A 31 25.68 14.59 25.59
CA PHE A 31 24.83 13.40 25.55
C PHE A 31 23.35 13.75 25.39
N LEU A 32 22.85 14.76 26.12
CA LEU A 32 21.47 15.24 25.99
C LEU A 32 21.20 15.77 24.57
N LEU A 33 22.10 16.57 24.00
CA LEU A 33 21.98 17.06 22.63
C LEU A 33 21.99 15.93 21.60
N LEU A 34 22.78 14.89 21.81
CA LEU A 34 22.80 13.70 20.95
C LEU A 34 21.47 12.94 20.99
N ILE A 35 20.86 12.78 22.18
CA ILE A 35 19.53 12.18 22.32
C ILE A 35 18.48 13.03 21.61
N LEU A 36 18.45 14.35 21.85
CA LEU A 36 17.49 15.25 21.23
C LEU A 36 17.64 15.27 19.70
N GLY A 37 18.88 15.30 19.19
CA GLY A 37 19.16 15.20 17.77
C GLY A 37 18.68 13.89 17.15
N THR A 38 18.83 12.76 17.87
CA THR A 38 18.34 11.45 17.41
C THR A 38 16.82 11.39 17.38
N ILE A 39 16.15 11.87 18.42
CA ILE A 39 14.67 11.94 18.47
C ILE A 39 14.15 12.84 17.35
N PHE A 40 14.76 14.01 17.16
CA PHE A 40 14.39 14.93 16.08
C PHE A 40 14.60 14.29 14.71
N PHE A 41 15.74 13.65 14.46
CA PHE A 41 16.03 12.99 13.19
C PHE A 41 15.06 11.85 12.88
N VAL A 42 14.74 11.02 13.88
CA VAL A 42 13.76 9.93 13.73
C VAL A 42 12.36 10.51 13.50
N GLY A 43 11.94 11.50 14.31
CA GLY A 43 10.65 12.16 14.16
C GLY A 43 10.48 12.82 12.80
N TRP A 44 11.50 13.56 12.34
CA TRP A 44 11.55 14.16 11.00
C TRP A 44 11.44 13.10 9.90
N ARG A 45 12.17 11.98 10.03
CA ARG A 45 12.13 10.88 9.06
C ARG A 45 10.77 10.18 9.05
N LEU A 46 10.10 10.08 10.19
CA LEU A 46 8.74 9.54 10.30
C LEU A 46 7.72 10.48 9.68
N SER A 47 7.82 11.80 9.91
CA SER A 47 6.89 12.79 9.37
C SER A 47 7.06 13.03 7.87
N HIS A 48 8.27 12.84 7.33
CA HIS A 48 8.58 12.98 5.90
C HIS A 48 8.53 11.65 5.14
N ARG A 49 7.86 10.61 5.66
CA ARG A 49 7.60 9.41 4.87
C ARG A 49 6.63 9.79 3.75
N SER A 50 7.14 9.88 2.52
CA SER A 50 6.29 10.09 1.34
C SER A 50 5.18 9.05 1.31
N HIS A 51 3.93 9.50 1.23
CA HIS A 51 2.79 8.61 1.03
C HIS A 51 3.05 7.74 -0.20
N SER A 52 2.80 6.44 -0.07
CA SER A 52 2.94 5.51 -1.17
C SER A 52 1.95 5.87 -2.27
N LYS A 53 2.47 6.02 -3.49
CA LYS A 53 1.67 6.32 -4.68
C LYS A 53 1.25 5.03 -5.37
N SER A 54 0.02 4.99 -5.86
CA SER A 54 -0.48 3.93 -6.71
C SER A 54 0.34 3.84 -8.01
N PRO A 55 0.72 2.63 -8.47
CA PRO A 55 1.32 2.47 -9.77
C PRO A 55 0.35 2.80 -10.92
N PHE A 56 -0.96 2.79 -10.66
CA PHE A 56 -2.03 2.98 -11.64
C PHE A 56 -2.44 4.46 -11.80
N GLY A 57 -1.43 5.32 -11.77
CA GLY A 57 -1.53 6.75 -12.05
C GLY A 57 -1.31 7.68 -10.85
N ALA A 58 -0.47 7.23 -9.92
CA ALA A 58 0.25 8.08 -8.96
C ALA A 58 -0.59 8.79 -7.89
N ALA A 59 -1.85 8.39 -7.70
CA ALA A 59 -2.68 8.83 -6.59
C ALA A 59 -2.20 8.25 -5.26
N GLU A 60 -2.50 8.92 -4.16
CA GLU A 60 -2.17 8.44 -2.82
C GLU A 60 -2.93 7.16 -2.47
N MET A 61 -2.24 6.28 -1.75
CA MET A 61 -2.81 5.07 -1.18
C MET A 61 -3.16 5.31 0.29
N ARG A 62 -4.38 4.95 0.69
CA ARG A 62 -4.81 4.91 2.10
C ARG A 62 -4.81 3.47 2.62
N PRO A 63 -4.45 3.24 3.88
CA PRO A 63 -4.70 1.96 4.54
C PRO A 63 -6.18 1.55 4.46
N GLY A 64 -6.46 0.27 4.26
CA GLY A 64 -7.84 -0.23 4.23
C GLY A 64 -8.56 -0.15 5.59
N LYS A 65 -7.79 -0.15 6.70
CA LYS A 65 -8.29 0.08 8.07
C LYS A 65 -8.98 1.43 8.26
N ASP A 66 -8.75 2.39 7.36
CA ASP A 66 -9.34 3.73 7.43
C ASP A 66 -10.76 3.79 6.82
N LEU A 67 -11.27 2.67 6.28
CA LEU A 67 -12.66 2.58 5.81
C LEU A 67 -13.66 2.66 6.95
N THR A 68 -14.84 3.20 6.65
CA THR A 68 -15.99 3.12 7.57
C THR A 68 -16.41 1.66 7.75
N PHE A 69 -16.91 1.32 8.93
CA PHE A 69 -17.40 -0.02 9.24
C PHE A 69 -18.47 -0.49 8.24
N GLU A 70 -19.36 0.42 7.82
CA GLU A 70 -20.37 0.14 6.80
C GLU A 70 -19.77 -0.26 5.46
N ALA A 71 -18.78 0.50 4.97
CA ALA A 71 -18.09 0.19 3.72
C ALA A 71 -17.37 -1.17 3.79
N MET A 72 -16.73 -1.48 4.93
CA MET A 72 -16.12 -2.79 5.18
C MET A 72 -17.16 -3.92 5.10
N GLN A 73 -18.33 -3.75 5.72
CA GLN A 73 -19.40 -4.74 5.66
C GLN A 73 -19.95 -4.92 4.24
N SER A 74 -20.12 -3.85 3.47
CA SER A 74 -20.57 -3.94 2.08
C SER A 74 -19.59 -4.73 1.21
N VAL A 75 -18.27 -4.50 1.39
CA VAL A 75 -17.22 -5.27 0.72
C VAL A 75 -17.31 -6.76 1.09
N HIS A 76 -17.40 -7.08 2.39
CA HIS A 76 -17.49 -8.47 2.84
C HIS A 76 -18.76 -9.17 2.36
N ARG A 77 -19.92 -8.50 2.44
CA ARG A 77 -21.20 -9.03 1.95
C ARG A 77 -21.15 -9.30 0.45
N PHE A 78 -20.51 -8.42 -0.32
CA PHE A 78 -20.34 -8.59 -1.76
C PHE A 78 -19.44 -9.78 -2.10
N LEU A 79 -18.31 -9.96 -1.42
CA LEU A 79 -17.43 -11.11 -1.66
C LEU A 79 -18.11 -12.42 -1.28
N LEU A 80 -18.84 -12.45 -0.16
CA LEU A 80 -19.61 -13.61 0.28
C LEU A 80 -20.72 -13.99 -0.69
N SER A 81 -21.45 -13.00 -1.24
CA SER A 81 -22.50 -13.29 -2.24
C SER A 81 -21.95 -13.87 -3.54
N LYS A 82 -20.67 -13.63 -3.83
CA LYS A 82 -19.90 -14.20 -4.93
C LYS A 82 -19.18 -15.51 -4.58
N ASN A 83 -19.34 -16.02 -3.36
CA ASN A 83 -18.62 -17.17 -2.81
C ASN A 83 -17.09 -17.02 -2.94
N LYS A 84 -16.57 -15.82 -2.63
CA LYS A 84 -15.14 -15.50 -2.66
C LYS A 84 -14.58 -15.35 -1.26
N GLU A 85 -13.28 -15.60 -1.13
CA GLU A 85 -12.56 -15.41 0.13
C GLU A 85 -12.67 -13.97 0.61
N THR A 86 -12.83 -13.80 1.92
CA THR A 86 -12.89 -12.49 2.54
C THR A 86 -11.51 -11.83 2.53
N ILE A 87 -11.45 -10.58 2.10
CA ILE A 87 -10.23 -9.78 2.14
C ILE A 87 -10.00 -9.26 3.56
N ASP A 88 -8.78 -9.42 4.09
CA ASP A 88 -8.34 -8.70 5.29
C ASP A 88 -8.04 -7.24 4.93
N LEU A 89 -9.00 -6.36 5.23
CA LEU A 89 -8.90 -4.94 4.96
C LEU A 89 -7.82 -4.22 5.80
N ASN A 90 -7.34 -4.83 6.89
CA ASN A 90 -6.23 -4.27 7.66
C ASN A 90 -4.88 -4.41 6.91
N GLN A 91 -4.78 -5.41 6.05
CA GLN A 91 -3.62 -5.67 5.18
C GLN A 91 -3.82 -5.15 3.75
N ALA A 92 -4.96 -4.50 3.48
CA ALA A 92 -5.27 -3.92 2.19
C ALA A 92 -4.88 -2.44 2.12
N ALA A 93 -4.66 -1.95 0.90
CA ALA A 93 -4.53 -0.53 0.61
C ALA A 93 -5.56 -0.09 -0.42
N ILE A 94 -5.95 1.18 -0.36
CA ILE A 94 -7.01 1.75 -1.17
C ILE A 94 -6.46 2.94 -1.95
N CYS A 95 -6.60 2.91 -3.26
CA CYS A 95 -6.25 4.05 -4.09
C CYS A 95 -7.31 5.15 -3.93
N GLN A 96 -6.94 6.34 -3.43
CA GLN A 96 -7.92 7.42 -3.19
C GLN A 96 -8.65 7.86 -4.47
N ARG A 97 -7.99 7.79 -5.63
CA ARG A 97 -8.56 8.27 -6.89
C ARG A 97 -9.47 7.25 -7.58
N THR A 98 -9.12 5.97 -7.52
CA THR A 98 -9.90 4.91 -8.18
C THR A 98 -10.79 4.13 -7.22
N SER A 99 -10.67 4.34 -5.90
CA SER A 99 -11.38 3.59 -4.87
C SER A 99 -11.15 2.07 -4.91
N ARG A 100 -10.06 1.63 -5.56
CA ARG A 100 -9.70 0.22 -5.69
C ARG A 100 -9.04 -0.29 -4.44
N ILE A 101 -9.50 -1.44 -3.98
CA ILE A 101 -8.95 -2.17 -2.84
C ILE A 101 -7.90 -3.15 -3.37
N PHE A 102 -6.68 -3.03 -2.86
CA PHE A 102 -5.54 -3.89 -3.15
C PHE A 102 -5.22 -4.72 -1.90
N PRO A 103 -5.70 -5.97 -1.81
CA PRO A 103 -5.31 -6.92 -0.77
C PRO A 103 -3.80 -7.11 -0.68
N HIS A 104 -3.31 -7.37 0.54
CA HIS A 104 -1.90 -7.66 0.84
C HIS A 104 -0.90 -6.61 0.34
N ALA A 105 -1.35 -5.35 0.22
CA ALA A 105 -0.51 -4.25 -0.24
C ALA A 105 0.22 -3.54 0.91
N MET A 106 -0.06 -3.89 2.16
CA MET A 106 0.58 -3.33 3.35
C MET A 106 1.88 -4.08 3.67
N LEU A 107 3.02 -3.38 3.66
CA LEU A 107 4.31 -3.90 4.16
C LEU A 107 4.46 -3.65 5.66
N SER A 108 3.93 -2.53 6.15
CA SER A 108 3.85 -2.18 7.56
C SER A 108 2.62 -1.28 7.78
N PRO A 109 2.23 -0.94 9.03
CA PRO A 109 0.96 -0.26 9.33
C PRO A 109 0.67 1.01 8.54
N ASP A 110 1.72 1.70 8.07
CA ASP A 110 1.63 2.95 7.32
C ASP A 110 2.45 2.92 6.01
N ARG A 111 2.89 1.74 5.56
CA ARG A 111 3.69 1.60 4.34
C ARG A 111 3.02 0.66 3.36
N VAL A 112 2.46 1.24 2.30
CA VAL A 112 1.91 0.48 1.17
C VAL A 112 3.02 0.19 0.17
N VAL A 113 3.13 -1.06 -0.29
CA VAL A 113 4.02 -1.46 -1.38
C VAL A 113 3.17 -2.15 -2.43
N LEU A 114 2.85 -1.41 -3.50
CA LEU A 114 2.08 -1.91 -4.61
C LEU A 114 2.92 -1.90 -5.87
N ARG A 115 3.13 -3.07 -6.47
CA ARG A 115 3.92 -3.21 -7.70
C ARG A 115 3.04 -3.06 -8.94
N ARG A 116 3.64 -2.69 -10.07
CA ARG A 116 2.92 -2.56 -11.36
C ARG A 116 2.40 -3.90 -11.90
N ASP A 117 3.06 -4.99 -11.54
CA ASP A 117 2.69 -6.37 -11.87
C ASP A 117 1.68 -6.96 -10.87
N TYR A 118 0.97 -6.12 -10.09
CA TYR A 118 0.06 -6.57 -9.04
C TYR A 118 -0.93 -7.65 -9.50
N VAL A 119 -1.47 -7.50 -10.71
CA VAL A 119 -2.40 -8.47 -11.33
C VAL A 119 -1.82 -9.89 -11.31
N ARG A 120 -0.53 -10.03 -11.65
CA ARG A 120 0.18 -11.32 -11.67
C ARG A 120 0.55 -11.82 -10.27
N THR A 121 0.75 -10.91 -9.31
CA THR A 121 1.00 -11.30 -7.92
C THR A 121 -0.28 -11.69 -7.19
N TYR A 122 -1.44 -11.19 -7.63
CA TYR A 122 -2.73 -11.46 -7.02
C TYR A 122 -3.23 -12.86 -7.39
N ALA A 123 -3.16 -13.23 -8.66
CA ALA A 123 -3.48 -14.57 -9.14
C ALA A 123 -2.42 -15.03 -10.15
N SER A 124 -1.96 -16.26 -10.03
CA SER A 124 -1.03 -16.85 -11.01
C SER A 124 -1.75 -17.09 -12.33
N GLY A 125 -1.23 -16.58 -13.44
CA GLY A 125 -1.82 -16.76 -14.77
C GLY A 125 -1.10 -15.96 -15.85
N ASP A 126 -1.43 -16.27 -17.11
CA ASP A 126 -1.02 -15.51 -18.29
C ASP A 126 -2.11 -14.48 -18.62
N TRP A 127 -2.19 -13.48 -17.73
CA TRP A 127 -3.21 -12.43 -17.76
C TRP A 127 -2.97 -11.42 -18.86
N VAL A 128 -3.97 -11.24 -19.72
CA VAL A 128 -3.97 -10.20 -20.75
C VAL A 128 -5.21 -9.33 -20.69
N SER A 129 -5.08 -8.06 -21.10
CA SER A 129 -6.20 -7.13 -21.21
C SER A 129 -7.29 -7.67 -22.15
N TRP A 130 -8.56 -7.57 -21.74
CA TRP A 130 -9.73 -7.91 -22.55
C TRP A 130 -9.68 -7.30 -23.97
N GLY A 131 -9.25 -6.04 -24.08
CA GLY A 131 -9.18 -5.30 -25.34
C GLY A 131 -8.20 -5.90 -26.35
N SER A 132 -7.20 -6.64 -25.87
CA SER A 132 -6.17 -7.28 -26.69
C SER A 132 -6.52 -8.68 -27.20
N LEU A 133 -7.64 -9.25 -26.72
CA LEU A 133 -8.07 -10.59 -27.12
C LEU A 133 -8.56 -10.63 -28.57
N SER A 134 -8.33 -11.75 -29.24
CA SER A 134 -8.94 -12.02 -30.54
C SER A 134 -10.47 -12.15 -30.41
N PRO A 135 -11.23 -11.91 -31.49
CA PRO A 135 -12.68 -12.10 -31.48
C PRO A 135 -13.11 -13.50 -31.01
N GLU A 136 -12.40 -14.55 -31.44
CA GLU A 136 -12.67 -15.94 -31.06
C GLU A 136 -12.48 -16.17 -29.57
N ALA A 137 -11.42 -15.58 -28.98
CA ALA A 137 -11.15 -15.67 -27.55
C ALA A 137 -12.21 -14.93 -26.73
N LYS A 138 -12.70 -13.77 -27.20
CA LYS A 138 -13.80 -13.05 -26.55
C LYS A 138 -15.08 -13.88 -26.55
N ILE A 139 -15.47 -14.44 -27.70
CA ILE A 139 -16.64 -15.32 -27.81
C ILE A 139 -16.51 -16.53 -26.89
N MET A 140 -15.33 -17.15 -26.82
CA MET A 140 -15.12 -18.29 -25.93
C MET A 140 -15.25 -17.90 -24.46
N THR A 141 -14.70 -16.76 -24.08
CA THR A 141 -14.79 -16.24 -22.71
C THR A 141 -16.24 -15.93 -22.34
N GLU A 142 -16.98 -15.25 -23.21
CA GLU A 142 -18.40 -14.95 -23.03
C GLU A 142 -19.24 -16.23 -22.89
N ARG A 143 -18.94 -17.28 -23.67
CA ARG A 143 -19.61 -18.58 -23.54
C ARG A 143 -19.37 -19.26 -22.19
N LEU A 144 -18.18 -19.10 -21.61
CA LEU A 144 -17.85 -19.69 -20.32
C LEU A 144 -18.47 -18.92 -19.15
N HIS A 145 -18.48 -17.59 -19.19
CA HIS A 145 -18.92 -16.77 -18.05
C HIS A 145 -20.38 -16.31 -18.15
N GLY A 146 -20.89 -16.19 -19.37
CA GLY A 146 -22.20 -15.61 -19.66
C GLY A 146 -22.15 -14.09 -19.60
N ASP A 147 -22.95 -13.49 -18.71
CA ASP A 147 -23.04 -12.04 -18.58
C ASP A 147 -21.74 -11.43 -17.98
N LEU A 148 -21.17 -10.48 -18.72
CA LEU A 148 -19.97 -9.71 -18.34
C LEU A 148 -20.29 -8.26 -17.95
N SER A 149 -21.57 -7.91 -17.74
CA SER A 149 -22.03 -6.56 -17.43
C SER A 149 -21.41 -5.94 -16.17
N ALA A 150 -20.91 -6.77 -15.25
CA ALA A 150 -20.21 -6.33 -14.04
C ALA A 150 -18.78 -5.80 -14.32
N TYR A 151 -18.25 -5.98 -15.53
CA TYR A 151 -16.88 -5.63 -15.91
C TYR A 151 -16.84 -4.53 -16.97
N GLN A 152 -15.71 -3.81 -17.03
CA GLN A 152 -15.46 -2.82 -18.07
C GLN A 152 -14.88 -3.48 -19.33
N ILE A 153 -15.77 -3.81 -20.28
CA ILE A 153 -15.40 -4.45 -21.56
C ILE A 153 -15.30 -3.48 -22.74
N GLU A 154 -15.97 -2.33 -22.66
CA GLU A 154 -16.09 -1.36 -23.75
C GLU A 154 -14.81 -0.55 -23.92
N TYR A 155 -14.25 -0.10 -22.79
CA TYR A 155 -13.06 0.75 -22.75
C TYR A 155 -11.85 -0.04 -22.23
N SER A 156 -11.37 -0.97 -23.05
CA SER A 156 -10.26 -1.87 -22.71
C SER A 156 -8.99 -1.60 -23.52
N SER A 157 -7.84 -1.80 -22.89
CA SER A 157 -6.53 -1.57 -23.53
C SER A 157 -6.30 -2.57 -24.67
N PRO A 158 -5.83 -2.12 -25.85
CA PRO A 158 -5.41 -3.02 -26.93
C PRO A 158 -4.07 -3.70 -26.64
N LEU A 159 -3.30 -3.20 -25.66
CA LEU A 159 -2.05 -3.80 -25.24
C LEU A 159 -2.33 -4.98 -24.32
N ALA A 160 -1.69 -6.12 -24.62
CA ALA A 160 -1.90 -7.37 -23.90
C ALA A 160 -1.43 -7.28 -22.44
N GLU A 161 -0.22 -6.75 -22.23
CA GLU A 161 0.43 -6.73 -20.93
C GLU A 161 -0.25 -5.74 -19.95
N PRO A 162 -0.70 -6.17 -18.76
CA PRO A 162 -1.30 -5.29 -17.78
C PRO A 162 -0.41 -4.09 -17.43
N ASN A 163 0.89 -4.31 -17.24
CA ASN A 163 1.83 -3.27 -16.85
C ASN A 163 2.10 -2.21 -17.94
N GLN A 164 1.69 -2.44 -19.19
CA GLN A 164 1.81 -1.51 -20.31
C GLN A 164 0.54 -0.69 -20.54
N THR A 165 -0.54 -0.99 -19.82
CA THR A 165 -1.81 -0.28 -19.97
C THR A 165 -1.66 1.19 -19.55
N SER A 166 -2.12 2.11 -20.41
CA SER A 166 -2.05 3.56 -20.15
C SER A 166 -3.00 3.96 -19.01
N ALA A 167 -2.75 5.12 -18.41
CA ALA A 167 -3.55 5.62 -17.29
C ALA A 167 -5.03 5.81 -17.62
N GLU A 168 -5.38 6.07 -18.88
CA GLU A 168 -6.76 6.30 -19.31
C GLU A 168 -7.67 5.08 -19.08
N TYR A 169 -7.19 3.87 -19.34
CA TYR A 169 -7.94 2.63 -19.09
C TYR A 169 -7.98 2.32 -17.59
N TYR A 170 -6.87 2.56 -16.88
CA TYR A 170 -6.80 2.39 -15.43
C TYR A 170 -7.68 3.37 -14.67
N LEU A 171 -8.08 4.50 -15.25
CA LEU A 171 -8.90 5.48 -14.55
C LEU A 171 -10.40 5.25 -14.70
N ARG A 172 -10.82 4.32 -15.57
CA ARG A 172 -12.22 3.95 -15.73
C ARG A 172 -12.73 3.13 -14.54
N LYS A 173 -14.03 3.24 -14.30
CA LYS A 173 -14.81 2.44 -13.34
C LYS A 173 -15.93 1.70 -14.08
N PRO A 174 -16.11 0.38 -13.91
CA PRO A 174 -15.16 -0.51 -13.25
C PRO A 174 -13.77 -0.47 -13.92
N GLY A 175 -12.75 -0.90 -13.18
CA GLY A 175 -11.40 -1.02 -13.70
C GLY A 175 -11.24 -2.08 -14.78
N PRO A 176 -10.03 -2.20 -15.35
CA PRO A 176 -9.79 -3.10 -16.48
C PRO A 176 -10.12 -4.56 -16.17
N LEU A 177 -10.65 -5.26 -17.18
CA LEU A 177 -10.81 -6.71 -17.17
C LEU A 177 -9.58 -7.39 -17.80
N TYR A 178 -9.07 -8.40 -17.11
CA TYR A 178 -8.02 -9.29 -17.60
C TYR A 178 -8.56 -10.70 -17.77
N VAL A 179 -8.02 -11.42 -18.74
CA VAL A 179 -8.37 -12.80 -19.05
C VAL A 179 -7.11 -13.64 -19.12
N ASP A 180 -7.14 -14.81 -18.49
CA ASP A 180 -6.06 -15.79 -18.62
C ASP A 180 -6.12 -16.45 -20.01
N ARG A 181 -5.02 -16.41 -20.76
CA ARG A 181 -4.98 -16.92 -22.14
C ARG A 181 -5.27 -18.42 -22.27
N LYS A 182 -5.00 -19.21 -21.24
CA LYS A 182 -5.11 -20.68 -21.30
C LYS A 182 -6.45 -21.16 -20.78
N THR A 183 -6.87 -20.63 -19.64
CA THR A 183 -8.07 -21.09 -18.93
C THR A 183 -9.30 -20.25 -19.25
N PHE A 184 -9.13 -19.07 -19.86
CA PHE A 184 -10.18 -18.06 -20.03
C PHE A 184 -10.81 -17.63 -18.69
N ALA A 185 -10.11 -17.82 -17.58
CA ALA A 185 -10.53 -17.26 -16.29
C ALA A 185 -10.52 -15.73 -16.36
N LEU A 186 -11.40 -15.09 -15.60
CA LEU A 186 -11.48 -13.65 -15.49
C LEU A 186 -10.74 -13.18 -14.24
N LEU A 187 -10.09 -12.03 -14.37
CA LEU A 187 -9.58 -11.26 -13.26
C LEU A 187 -9.92 -9.80 -13.53
N GLY A 188 -10.92 -9.28 -12.83
CA GLY A 188 -11.46 -7.96 -13.14
C GLY A 188 -11.92 -7.21 -11.90
N TRP A 189 -11.91 -5.88 -12.01
CA TRP A 189 -12.43 -5.00 -10.97
C TRP A 189 -13.96 -4.96 -11.06
N GLN A 190 -14.63 -5.20 -9.93
CA GLN A 190 -16.09 -5.03 -9.81
C GLN A 190 -16.40 -3.99 -8.73
N ILE A 191 -17.42 -3.18 -8.99
CA ILE A 191 -17.93 -2.18 -8.06
C ILE A 191 -18.71 -2.89 -6.95
N VAL A 192 -18.38 -2.58 -5.70
CA VAL A 192 -19.12 -3.07 -4.53
C VAL A 192 -20.45 -2.31 -4.45
N PRO A 193 -21.61 -3.01 -4.39
CA PRO A 193 -22.93 -2.39 -4.36
C PRO A 193 -23.05 -1.30 -3.30
N GLU A 194 -23.75 -0.21 -3.64
CA GLU A 194 -24.01 0.93 -2.76
C GLU A 194 -22.75 1.71 -2.32
N THR A 195 -21.61 1.45 -2.96
CA THR A 195 -20.35 2.16 -2.67
C THR A 195 -19.61 2.50 -3.96
N ASP A 196 -18.61 3.38 -3.85
CA ASP A 196 -17.68 3.67 -4.94
C ASP A 196 -16.48 2.71 -4.99
N LEU A 197 -16.40 1.75 -4.06
CA LEU A 197 -15.27 0.86 -3.89
C LEU A 197 -15.23 -0.20 -4.98
N GLU A 198 -14.03 -0.58 -5.39
CA GLU A 198 -13.82 -1.66 -6.34
C GLU A 198 -12.96 -2.75 -5.72
N VAL A 199 -13.36 -4.00 -5.92
CA VAL A 199 -12.58 -5.19 -5.52
C VAL A 199 -12.15 -5.98 -6.76
N LEU A 200 -10.96 -6.56 -6.70
CA LEU A 200 -10.46 -7.42 -7.76
C LEU A 200 -11.01 -8.83 -7.57
N VAL A 201 -11.81 -9.30 -8.52
CA VAL A 201 -12.49 -10.60 -8.46
C VAL A 201 -11.86 -11.54 -9.47
N TYR A 202 -11.51 -12.74 -9.00
CA TYR A 202 -11.09 -13.86 -9.84
C TYR A 202 -12.29 -14.80 -10.06
N GLU A 203 -12.60 -15.13 -11.32
CA GLU A 203 -13.67 -16.06 -11.68
C GLU A 203 -13.16 -17.13 -12.65
N GLU A 204 -13.29 -18.40 -12.25
CA GLU A 204 -12.96 -19.54 -13.11
C GLU A 204 -14.03 -19.73 -14.18
N GLY A 205 -13.61 -20.10 -15.39
CA GLY A 205 -14.52 -20.42 -16.47
C GLY A 205 -15.29 -21.72 -16.17
N THR A 206 -16.50 -21.59 -15.65
CA THR A 206 -17.42 -22.74 -15.49
C THR A 206 -18.26 -22.87 -16.74
N LYS A 207 -18.16 -23.97 -17.48
CA LYS A 207 -19.13 -24.26 -18.56
C LYS A 207 -20.55 -24.23 -17.95
N LYS A 208 -21.33 -23.21 -18.30
CA LYS A 208 -22.77 -23.18 -18.03
C LYS A 208 -23.49 -24.16 -18.95
#